data_AF-A0A7V7BLN0-F1
#
_entry.id   AF-A0A7V7BLN0-F1
#
_cell.length_a   1.000
_cell.length_b   1.000
_cell.length_c   1.000
_cell.angle_alpha   90.00
_cell.angle_beta   90.00
_cell.angle_gamma   90.00
#
_symmetry.space_group_name_H-M   'P 1'
#
loop_
_entity.id
_entity.type
_entity.pdbx_description
1 polymer ?
#
loop_
_entity_poly.entity_id
_entity_poly.type
_entity_poly.pdbx_seq_one_letter_code
_entity_poly.pdbx_strand_id
1 'polypeptide(L)' 'MTNAIISLAKSLRMRVVAEGIEEIDQLRYLRQRHCEFGQGYLFSKPLPATELEMKLMKNKEKAYFAV' A
#
# COMPACT_ATOMS: atom_id res chain seq x y z
N MET A 1 -16.92 -5.33 -4.18
CA MET A 1 -16.66 -5.20 -2.72
C MET A 1 -15.65 -4.10 -2.40
N THR A 2 -14.44 -4.13 -2.97
CA THR A 2 -13.35 -3.17 -2.69
C THR A 2 -13.77 -1.70 -2.78
N ASN A 3 -14.53 -1.30 -3.80
CA ASN A 3 -15.01 0.08 -3.94
C ASN A 3 -15.92 0.51 -2.79
N ALA A 4 -16.80 -0.38 -2.32
CA ALA A 4 -17.72 -0.05 -1.24
C ALA A 4 -16.95 0.20 0.06
N ILE A 5 -15.89 -0.58 0.33
CA ILE A 5 -15.01 -0.41 1.49
C ILE A 5 -14.26 0.92 1.40
N ILE A 6 -13.66 1.23 0.25
CA ILE A 6 -12.95 2.49 0.03
C ILE A 6 -13.89 3.69 0.22
N SER A 7 -15.10 3.63 -0.35
CA SER A 7 -16.09 4.69 -0.19
C SER A 7 -16.55 4.84 1.26
N LEU A 8 -16.82 3.73 1.96
CA LEU A 8 -17.19 3.75 3.37
C LEU A 8 -16.10 4.38 4.24
N ALA A 9 -14.85 3.97 4.06
CA ALA A 9 -13.72 4.52 4.79
C ALA A 9 -13.57 6.04 4.55
N LYS A 10 -13.73 6.51 3.31
CA LYS A 10 -13.74 7.94 2.99
C LYS A 10 -14.85 8.69 3.73
N SER A 11 -16.08 8.17 3.73
CA SER A 11 -17.20 8.75 4.46
C SER A 11 -16.95 8.84 5.97
N LEU A 12 -16.23 7.86 6.52
CA LEU A 12 -15.83 7.80 7.92
C LEU A 12 -14.51 8.54 8.23
N ARG A 13 -13.88 9.17 7.22
CA ARG A 13 -12.56 9.81 7.33
C ARG A 13 -11.47 8.85 7.87
N MET A 14 -11.57 7.58 7.48
CA MET A 14 -10.60 6.55 7.82
C MET A 14 -9.62 6.33 6.67
N ARG A 15 -8.37 6.03 7.01
CA ARG A 15 -7.34 5.61 6.06
C ARG A 15 -7.50 4.11 5.76
N VAL A 16 -7.22 3.71 4.52
CA VAL A 16 -7.30 2.31 4.07
C VAL A 16 -5.94 1.82 3.62
N VAL A 17 -5.57 0.62 4.07
CA VAL A 17 -4.44 -0.14 3.54
C VAL A 17 -5.01 -1.30 2.73
N ALA A 18 -4.67 -1.36 1.44
CA ALA A 18 -5.00 -2.50 0.59
C ALA A 18 -3.86 -3.53 0.65
N GLU A 19 -4.14 -4.71 1.21
CA GLU A 19 -3.16 -5.79 1.34
C GLU A 19 -3.24 -6.78 0.17
N GLY A 20 -2.13 -7.48 -0.11
CA GLY A 20 -2.05 -8.51 -1.15
C GLY A 20 -1.88 -7.97 -2.58
N ILE A 21 -1.24 -6.82 -2.75
CA ILE A 21 -0.92 -6.28 -4.09
C ILE A 21 0.29 -7.01 -4.67
N GLU A 22 0.07 -7.84 -5.68
CA GLU A 22 1.08 -8.66 -6.34
C GLU A 22 1.32 -8.23 -7.78
N GLU A 23 0.32 -7.62 -8.42
CA GLU A 23 0.35 -7.26 -9.84
C GLU A 23 0.14 -5.76 -10.08
N ILE A 24 0.74 -5.24 -11.16
CA ILE A 24 0.64 -3.81 -11.52
C ILE A 24 -0.82 -3.39 -11.77
N ASP A 25 -1.66 -4.26 -12.32
CA ASP A 25 -3.06 -3.95 -12.58
C ASP A 25 -3.90 -3.77 -11.30
N GLN A 26 -3.57 -4.50 -10.23
CA GLN A 26 -4.19 -4.31 -8.92
C GLN A 26 -3.79 -2.94 -8.34
N LEU A 27 -2.52 -2.57 -8.45
CA LEU A 27 -2.02 -1.26 -8.05
C LEU A 27 -2.76 -0.14 -8.81
N ARG A 28 -2.86 -0.24 -10.14
CA ARG A 28 -3.58 0.74 -10.97
C ARG A 28 -5.05 0.83 -10.59
N TYR A 29 -5.72 -0.31 -10.36
CA TYR A 29 -7.11 -0.37 -9.92
C TYR A 29 -7.33 0.43 -8.62
N LEU A 30 -6.46 0.21 -7.63
CA LEU A 30 -6.53 0.88 -6.31
C LEU A 30 -6.21 2.38 -6.41
N ARG A 31 -5.23 2.77 -7.25
CA ARG A 31 -4.86 4.17 -7.52
C ARG A 31 -6.02 5.00 -8.05
N GLN A 32 -6.68 4.47 -9.07
CA GLN A 32 -7.82 5.15 -9.70
C GLN A 32 -8.98 5.39 -8.73
N ARG A 33 -9.04 4.65 -7.61
CA ARG A 33 -10.06 4.79 -6.58
C ARG A 33 -9.59 5.61 -5.39
N HIS A 34 -8.38 6.17 -5.46
CA HIS A 34 -7.74 6.91 -4.38
C HIS A 34 -7.68 6.09 -3.08
N CYS A 35 -7.30 4.81 -3.17
CA CYS A 35 -6.79 4.11 -1.99
C CYS A 35 -5.43 4.72 -1.64
N GLU A 36 -5.20 5.06 -0.39
CA GLU A 36 -4.02 5.85 0.01
C GLU A 36 -2.79 4.97 0.25
N PHE A 37 -2.97 3.78 0.83
CA PHE A 37 -1.86 2.91 1.23
C PHE A 37 -2.05 1.49 0.68
N GLY A 38 -0.94 0.80 0.45
CA GLY A 38 -0.93 -0.57 -0.05
C GLY A 38 0.23 -1.40 0.53
N GLN A 39 0.00 -2.70 0.61
CA GLN A 39 1.00 -3.71 0.96
C GLN A 39 0.86 -4.90 0.02
N GLY A 40 1.98 -5.50 -0.36
CA GLY A 40 1.98 -6.74 -1.11
C GLY A 40 3.33 -7.02 -1.77
N TYR A 41 3.45 -8.19 -2.39
CA TYR A 41 4.71 -8.68 -2.93
C TYR A 41 5.20 -7.87 -4.14
N LEU A 42 4.32 -7.12 -4.80
CA LEU A 42 4.71 -6.13 -5.81
C LEU A 42 5.69 -5.09 -5.24
N PHE A 43 5.57 -4.75 -3.96
CA PHE A 43 6.45 -3.79 -3.28
C PHE A 43 7.58 -4.48 -2.53
N SER A 44 7.23 -5.48 -1.72
CA SER A 44 8.18 -6.22 -0.89
C SER A 44 7.51 -7.46 -0.32
N LYS A 45 8.26 -8.57 -0.25
CA LYS A 45 7.94 -9.65 0.69
C LYS A 45 8.19 -9.18 2.14
N PRO A 46 7.62 -9.86 3.16
CA PRO A 46 8.01 -9.66 4.55
C PRO A 46 9.52 -9.83 4.70
N LEU A 47 10.12 -8.97 5.51
CA LEU A 47 11.57 -8.90 5.70
C LEU A 47 11.93 -9.14 7.17
N PRO A 48 13.07 -9.77 7.46
CA PRO A 48 13.69 -9.71 8.79
C PRO A 48 13.98 -8.27 9.21
N ALA A 49 14.06 -8.01 10.52
CA ALA A 49 14.31 -6.68 11.05
C ALA A 49 15.62 -6.06 10.52
N THR A 50 16.69 -6.85 10.43
CA THR A 50 18.00 -6.40 9.91
C THR A 50 17.93 -5.94 8.46
N GLU A 51 17.14 -6.62 7.64
CA GLU A 51 16.93 -6.24 6.23
C GLU A 51 16.04 -5.02 6.08
N LEU A 52 15.02 -4.90 6.94
CA LEU A 52 14.16 -3.71 6.97
C LEU A 52 14.96 -2.45 7.30
N GLU A 53 15.82 -2.49 8.32
CA GLU A 53 16.68 -1.36 8.71
C GLU A 53 17.54 -0.90 7.54
N MET A 54 18.23 -1.84 6.86
CA MET A 54 19.02 -1.53 5.68
C MET A 54 18.18 -0.89 4.56
N LYS A 55 16.96 -1.39 4.33
CA LYS A 55 16.05 -0.88 3.30
C LYS A 55 15.54 0.52 3.62
N LEU A 56 15.24 0.81 4.88
CA LEU A 56 14.82 2.13 5.36
C LEU A 56 15.96 3.16 5.31
N MET A 57 17.19 2.77 5.66
CA MET A 57 18.33 3.70 5.60
C MET A 57 18.73 4.07 4.17
N LYS A 58 18.54 3.17 3.20
CA LYS A 58 18.83 3.43 1.78
C LYS A 58 17.81 4.33 1.08
N ASN A 59 16.55 4.33 1.53
CA ASN A 59 15.45 5.03 0.85
C ASN A 59 14.81 6.11 1.75
N LYS A 60 15.55 7.20 2.01
CA LYS A 60 15.03 8.32 2.81
C LYS A 60 13.88 9.10 2.17
N GLU A 61 13.66 8.99 0.86
CA GLU A 61 12.75 9.91 0.15
C GLU A 61 11.34 9.39 -0.14
N LYS A 62 11.04 8.08 -0.08
CA LYS A 62 9.66 7.58 -0.33
C LYS A 62 9.35 6.33 0.49
N ALA A 63 9.30 6.45 1.81
CA ALA A 63 8.83 5.40 2.72
C ALA A 63 7.29 5.38 2.89
N TYR A 64 6.56 5.94 1.94
CA TYR A 64 5.12 5.75 1.84
C TYR A 64 4.84 4.85 0.65
N PHE A 65 4.37 3.63 0.92
CA PHE A 65 3.75 2.75 -0.06
C PHE A 65 2.39 3.35 -0.47
N ALA A 66 2.44 4.56 -1.01
CA ALA A 66 1.31 5.20 -1.61
C ALA A 66 0.94 4.36 -2.83
N VAL A 67 -0.29 3.86 -2.81
CA VAL A 67 -0.91 3.28 -4.00
C VAL A 67 -0.86 4.36 -5.06
#